data_AF-A0A3E0PC10-F1
#
_entry.id   AF-A0A3E0PC10-F1
#
_cell.length_a   1.000
_cell.length_b   1.000
_cell.length_c   1.000
_cell.angle_alpha   90.00
_cell.angle_beta   90.00
_cell.angle_gamma   90.00
#
_symmetry.space_group_name_H-M   'P 1'
#
loop_
_entity.id
_entity.type
_entity.pdbx_description
1 polymer ?
#
loop_
_entity_poly.entity_id
_entity_poly.type
_entity_poly.pdbx_seq_one_letter_code
_entity_poly.pdbx_strand_id
1 'polypeptide(L)'
;MEQFYRFQEPEEEITQNNSGGFEIENAERRLKRLCKLNADIESRSGSHSNRSSLSTNRTPHEYERAFSILGLSVGLLTPFSIFLKIILESNRVEPAMVLMLALTTNAGAIAGFFSGKIVGRSHRELEKFSWPMMGIALPFVGATWGIFAGGTSGAFAMLFGAIPGAVIGALVGAFALVVFGMGFRTIAEIQGDIRTGQYLPMAFGLSLVIAALVLGS
;
A
#
# COMPACT_ATOMS: atom_id res chain seq x y z
N MET A 1 -5.47 -72.57 -17.72
CA MET A 1 -5.04 -72.80 -16.33
C MET A 1 -4.80 -71.45 -15.68
N GLU A 2 -5.07 -71.35 -14.38
CA GLU A 2 -4.90 -70.18 -13.50
C GLU A 2 -6.08 -69.19 -13.51
N GLN A 3 -7.11 -69.48 -12.71
CA GLN A 3 -7.30 -69.21 -11.28
C GLN A 3 -7.88 -67.81 -11.01
N PHE A 4 -9.21 -67.77 -11.08
CA PHE A 4 -10.09 -66.72 -10.59
C PHE A 4 -9.99 -66.61 -9.07
N TYR A 5 -9.45 -65.50 -8.57
CA TYR A 5 -9.66 -65.07 -7.18
C TYR A 5 -11.02 -64.38 -7.08
N ARG A 6 -12.02 -65.06 -6.50
CA ARG A 6 -13.25 -64.44 -6.01
C ARG A 6 -12.90 -63.67 -4.74
N PHE A 7 -12.86 -62.34 -4.83
CA PHE A 7 -13.03 -61.47 -3.68
C PHE A 7 -14.50 -61.55 -3.25
N GLN A 8 -14.72 -62.13 -2.08
CA GLN A 8 -16.02 -62.18 -1.43
C GLN A 8 -16.13 -60.90 -0.60
N GLU A 9 -16.79 -59.87 -1.16
CA GLU A 9 -17.09 -58.65 -0.42
C GLU A 9 -18.04 -59.01 0.74
N PRO A 10 -17.77 -58.58 1.98
CA PRO A 10 -18.73 -58.71 3.05
C PRO A 10 -19.94 -57.83 2.71
N GLU A 11 -21.11 -58.45 2.58
CA GLU A 11 -22.38 -57.75 2.62
C GLU A 11 -22.52 -57.16 4.03
N GLU A 12 -21.96 -55.97 4.23
CA GLU A 12 -22.41 -55.10 5.31
C GLU A 12 -23.84 -54.71 4.99
N GLU A 13 -24.77 -55.35 5.69
CA GLU A 13 -26.16 -54.98 5.80
C GLU A 13 -26.22 -53.55 6.36
N ILE A 14 -26.14 -52.57 5.45
CA ILE A 14 -26.39 -51.17 5.76
C ILE A 14 -27.87 -51.09 6.13
N THR A 15 -28.14 -51.21 7.42
CA THR A 15 -29.37 -50.72 8.03
C THR A 15 -29.59 -49.30 7.52
N GLN A 16 -30.51 -49.15 6.57
CA GLN A 16 -30.99 -47.89 6.05
C GLN A 16 -31.61 -47.11 7.19
N ASN A 17 -30.75 -46.34 7.85
CA ASN A 17 -31.16 -45.31 8.78
C ASN A 17 -31.82 -44.23 7.93
N ASN A 18 -33.16 -44.23 7.90
CA ASN A 18 -34.01 -43.26 7.19
C ASN A 18 -33.73 -41.78 7.56
N SER A 19 -32.83 -41.51 8.51
CA SER A 19 -32.29 -40.19 8.82
C SER A 19 -31.33 -39.66 7.75
N GLY A 20 -30.58 -40.52 7.04
CA GLY A 20 -29.58 -40.09 6.06
C GLY A 20 -30.18 -39.47 4.80
N GLY A 21 -31.34 -39.98 4.35
CA GLY A 21 -32.03 -39.44 3.18
C GLY A 21 -32.49 -37.98 3.37
N PHE A 22 -32.94 -37.64 4.57
CA PHE A 22 -33.40 -36.29 4.90
C PHE A 22 -32.24 -35.28 4.96
N GLU A 23 -31.07 -35.68 5.47
CA GLU A 23 -29.88 -34.82 5.50
C GLU A 23 -29.32 -34.56 4.10
N ILE A 24 -29.28 -35.58 3.24
CA ILE A 24 -28.84 -35.45 1.84
C ILE A 24 -29.79 -34.51 1.09
N GLU A 25 -31.10 -34.66 1.26
CA GLU A 25 -32.09 -33.81 0.60
C GLU A 25 -31.99 -32.34 1.05
N ASN A 26 -31.71 -32.10 2.33
CA ASN A 26 -31.52 -30.74 2.86
C ASN A 26 -30.20 -30.11 2.38
N ALA A 27 -29.13 -30.90 2.28
CA ALA A 27 -27.85 -30.47 1.73
C ALA A 27 -28.00 -30.06 0.26
N GLU A 28 -28.69 -30.85 -0.57
CA GLU A 28 -28.97 -30.50 -1.96
C GLU A 28 -29.81 -29.22 -2.09
N ARG A 29 -30.84 -29.06 -1.24
CA ARG A 29 -31.67 -27.84 -1.21
C ARG A 29 -30.86 -26.60 -0.83
N ARG A 30 -29.88 -26.72 0.07
CA ARG A 30 -28.95 -25.64 0.41
C ARG A 30 -28.01 -25.33 -0.75
N LEU A 31 -27.44 -26.35 -1.37
CA LEU A 31 -26.46 -26.19 -2.45
C LEU A 31 -27.10 -25.57 -3.71
N LYS A 32 -28.32 -25.99 -4.06
CA LYS A 32 -29.12 -25.32 -5.11
C LYS A 32 -29.44 -23.87 -4.76
N ARG A 33 -29.75 -23.56 -3.50
CA ARG A 33 -29.96 -22.18 -3.05
C ARG A 33 -28.69 -21.33 -3.19
N LEU A 34 -27.53 -21.87 -2.81
CA LEU A 34 -26.24 -21.18 -2.95
C LEU A 34 -25.86 -20.97 -4.41
N CYS A 35 -26.02 -21.98 -5.28
CA CYS A 35 -25.75 -21.83 -6.71
C CYS A 35 -26.67 -20.79 -7.34
N LYS A 36 -27.96 -20.79 -6.98
CA LYS A 36 -28.92 -19.78 -7.46
C LYS A 36 -28.59 -18.38 -6.95
N LEU A 37 -28.18 -18.23 -5.69
CA LEU A 37 -27.71 -16.96 -5.13
C LEU A 37 -26.44 -16.48 -5.83
N ASN A 38 -25.48 -17.37 -6.09
CA ASN A 38 -24.24 -17.01 -6.76
C ASN A 38 -24.49 -16.59 -8.21
N ALA A 39 -25.35 -17.31 -8.93
CA ALA A 39 -25.78 -16.94 -10.28
C ALA A 39 -26.59 -15.63 -10.31
N ASP A 40 -27.42 -15.35 -9.29
CA ASP A 40 -28.12 -14.06 -9.18
C ASP A 40 -27.13 -12.92 -8.92
N ILE A 41 -26.12 -13.13 -8.07
CA ILE A 41 -25.03 -12.17 -7.83
C ILE A 41 -24.24 -11.91 -9.12
N GLU A 42 -23.90 -12.96 -9.87
CA GLU A 42 -23.13 -12.87 -11.11
C GLU A 42 -23.94 -12.22 -12.25
N SER A 43 -25.24 -12.51 -12.35
CA SER A 43 -26.14 -11.87 -13.33
C SER A 43 -26.41 -10.39 -13.00
N ARG A 44 -26.49 -10.03 -11.71
CA ARG A 44 -26.52 -8.63 -11.27
C ARG A 44 -25.18 -7.93 -11.48
N SER A 45 -24.07 -8.66 -11.35
CA SER A 45 -22.72 -8.15 -11.61
C SER A 45 -22.50 -7.91 -13.11
N GLY A 46 -22.99 -8.80 -13.98
CA GLY A 46 -22.87 -8.68 -15.44
C GLY A 46 -23.78 -7.61 -16.06
N SER A 47 -24.97 -7.37 -15.49
CA SER A 47 -25.92 -6.35 -15.98
C SER A 47 -25.64 -4.93 -15.44
N HIS A 48 -24.66 -4.80 -14.54
CA HIS A 48 -24.10 -3.51 -14.10
C HIS A 48 -22.72 -3.26 -14.73
N SER A 49 -22.61 -3.49 -16.05
CA SER A 49 -21.64 -2.77 -16.89
C SER A 49 -22.01 -1.27 -17.06
N ASN A 50 -22.59 -0.67 -16.01
CA ASN A 50 -22.80 0.76 -15.89
C ASN A 50 -21.80 1.24 -14.84
N ARG A 51 -20.74 1.86 -15.37
CA ARG A 51 -19.52 2.44 -14.78
C ARG A 51 -19.67 3.34 -13.54
N SER A 52 -20.82 3.38 -12.87
CA SER A 52 -21.21 4.42 -11.91
C SER A 52 -21.39 3.96 -10.46
N SER A 53 -21.36 2.66 -10.15
CA SER A 53 -21.44 2.14 -8.77
C SER A 53 -20.16 1.51 -8.21
N LEU A 54 -19.03 1.63 -8.94
CA LEU A 54 -17.67 1.49 -8.40
C LEU A 54 -17.30 2.64 -7.43
N SER A 55 -18.30 3.39 -6.97
CA SER A 55 -18.18 4.32 -5.86
C SER A 55 -17.88 3.56 -4.56
N THR A 56 -16.59 3.54 -4.24
CA THR A 56 -16.15 4.08 -2.96
C THR A 56 -16.51 3.27 -1.71
N ASN A 57 -16.37 1.94 -1.76
CA ASN A 57 -16.14 1.18 -0.52
C ASN A 57 -14.65 0.87 -0.31
N ARG A 58 -13.76 1.76 -0.78
CA ARG A 58 -12.36 1.76 -0.36
C ARG A 58 -12.32 2.12 1.11
N THR A 59 -11.71 1.27 1.93
CA THR A 59 -11.69 1.56 3.35
C THR A 59 -10.84 2.82 3.57
N PRO A 60 -11.31 3.79 4.39
CA PRO A 60 -10.57 5.01 4.71
C PRO A 60 -9.12 4.75 5.11
N HIS A 61 -8.87 3.58 5.68
CA HIS A 61 -7.58 3.18 6.24
C HIS A 61 -6.55 2.77 5.20
N GLU A 62 -6.93 2.44 3.96
CA GLU A 62 -5.95 2.04 2.93
C GLU A 62 -5.09 3.21 2.46
N TYR A 63 -5.70 4.38 2.22
CA TYR A 63 -4.98 5.61 1.85
C TYR A 63 -4.02 6.04 2.94
N GLU A 64 -4.50 6.10 4.18
CA GLU A 64 -3.67 6.49 5.32
C GLU A 64 -2.46 5.56 5.45
N ARG A 65 -2.65 4.24 5.31
CA ARG A 65 -1.56 3.26 5.38
C ARG A 65 -0.57 3.40 4.23
N ALA A 66 -1.04 3.51 2.99
CA ALA A 66 -0.18 3.62 1.82
C ALA A 66 0.73 4.85 1.90
N PHE A 67 0.15 6.01 2.23
CA PHE A 67 0.90 7.26 2.38
C PHE A 67 1.78 7.29 3.64
N SER A 68 1.38 6.61 4.71
CA SER A 68 2.25 6.42 5.89
C SER A 68 3.49 5.60 5.56
N ILE A 69 3.34 4.53 4.78
CA ILE A 69 4.45 3.67 4.37
C ILE A 69 5.36 4.42 3.39
N LEU A 70 4.80 5.18 2.46
CA LEU A 70 5.58 6.09 1.61
C LEU A 70 6.37 7.07 2.47
N GLY A 71 5.72 7.76 3.40
CA GLY A 71 6.39 8.76 4.21
C GLY A 71 7.46 8.17 5.13
N LEU A 72 7.22 6.99 5.69
CA LEU A 72 8.23 6.23 6.42
C LEU A 72 9.42 5.89 5.52
N SER A 73 9.16 5.38 4.32
CA SER A 73 10.21 4.95 3.38
C SER A 73 11.07 6.13 2.91
N VAL A 74 10.45 7.26 2.54
CA VAL A 74 11.16 8.48 2.16
C VAL A 74 11.95 9.04 3.36
N GLY A 75 11.35 9.07 4.54
CA GLY A 75 11.98 9.56 5.77
C GLY A 75 13.15 8.71 6.26
N LEU A 76 13.19 7.41 5.93
CA LEU A 76 14.31 6.51 6.23
C LEU A 76 15.39 6.56 5.15
N LEU A 77 14.99 6.34 3.89
CA LEU A 77 15.92 6.13 2.79
C LEU A 77 16.64 7.41 2.36
N THR A 78 15.97 8.56 2.44
CA THR A 78 16.58 9.84 2.03
C THR A 78 17.76 10.22 2.93
N PRO A 79 17.60 10.39 4.26
CA PRO A 79 18.75 10.67 5.12
C PRO A 79 19.77 9.53 5.10
N PHE A 80 19.33 8.27 5.03
CA PHE A 80 20.27 7.14 4.90
C PHE A 80 21.17 7.28 3.66
N SER A 81 20.62 7.66 2.50
CA SER A 81 21.40 7.84 1.26
C SER A 81 22.43 8.97 1.36
N ILE A 82 22.07 10.09 2.00
CA ILE A 82 22.98 11.23 2.21
C ILE A 82 24.16 10.80 3.07
N PHE A 83 23.89 10.16 4.21
CA PHE A 83 24.95 9.69 5.09
C PHE A 83 25.76 8.56 4.48
N LEU A 84 25.14 7.65 3.72
CA LEU A 84 25.86 6.62 2.98
C LEU A 84 26.85 7.24 2.00
N LYS A 85 26.44 8.30 1.28
CA LYS A 85 27.34 9.08 0.41
C LYS A 85 28.53 9.62 1.19
N ILE A 86 28.27 10.29 2.31
CA ILE A 86 29.33 10.86 3.15
C ILE A 86 30.27 9.77 3.68
N ILE A 87 29.75 8.59 4.08
CA ILE A 87 30.56 7.45 4.53
C ILE A 87 31.44 6.92 3.39
N LEU A 88 30.92 6.82 2.16
CA LEU A 88 31.68 6.35 1.00
C LEU A 88 32.79 7.34 0.59
N GLU A 89 32.55 8.64 0.78
CA GLU A 89 33.54 9.69 0.49
C GLU A 89 34.54 9.90 1.65
N SER A 90 34.15 9.53 2.87
CA SER A 90 34.98 9.69 4.07
C SER A 90 35.79 8.44 4.36
N ASN A 91 37.12 8.56 4.40
CA ASN A 91 38.00 7.45 4.80
C ASN A 91 37.89 7.06 6.29
N ARG A 92 37.07 7.78 7.08
CA ARG A 92 36.86 7.53 8.51
C ARG A 92 35.40 7.75 8.88
N VAL A 93 34.84 6.82 9.64
CA VAL A 93 33.49 6.93 10.20
C VAL A 93 33.61 7.25 11.68
N GLU A 94 33.19 8.45 12.07
CA GLU A 94 33.16 8.85 13.48
C GLU A 94 31.89 8.32 14.17
N PRO A 95 31.97 7.86 15.44
CA PRO A 95 30.79 7.42 16.18
C PRO A 95 29.69 8.48 16.26
N ALA A 96 30.07 9.75 16.32
CA ALA A 96 29.14 10.88 16.31
C ALA A 96 28.30 10.94 15.03
N MET A 97 28.89 10.60 13.88
CA MET A 97 28.19 10.56 12.60
C MET A 97 27.15 9.44 12.56
N VAL A 98 27.47 8.27 13.12
CA VAL A 98 26.52 7.14 13.22
C VAL A 98 25.35 7.51 14.14
N LEU A 99 25.61 8.18 15.27
CA LEU A 99 24.57 8.65 16.17
C LEU A 99 23.67 9.69 15.49
N MET A 100 24.25 10.67 14.78
CA MET A 100 23.49 11.65 13.99
C MET A 100 22.63 10.99 12.92
N LEU A 101 23.18 10.02 12.20
CA LEU A 101 22.46 9.23 11.20
C LEU A 101 21.25 8.55 11.84
N ALA A 102 21.47 7.84 12.95
CA ALA A 102 20.40 7.15 13.66
C ALA A 102 19.30 8.12 14.13
N LEU A 103 19.67 9.25 14.73
CA LEU A 103 18.69 10.24 15.18
C LEU A 103 17.90 10.86 14.01
N THR A 104 18.60 11.26 12.94
CA THR A 104 17.99 11.90 11.77
C THR A 104 17.06 10.94 11.02
N THR A 105 17.49 9.69 10.81
CA THR A 105 16.66 8.66 10.14
C THR A 105 15.44 8.29 10.96
N ASN A 106 15.59 8.08 12.28
CA ASN A 106 14.45 7.76 13.14
C ASN A 106 13.47 8.93 13.23
N ALA A 107 13.96 10.16 13.43
CA ALA A 107 13.11 11.35 13.45
C ALA A 107 12.38 11.54 12.11
N GLY A 108 13.10 11.40 10.99
CA GLY A 108 12.55 11.48 9.65
C GLY A 108 11.50 10.41 9.37
N ALA A 109 11.75 9.16 9.76
CA ALA A 109 10.81 8.05 9.60
C ALA A 109 9.54 8.24 10.45
N ILE A 110 9.68 8.66 11.70
CA ILE A 110 8.54 8.93 12.60
C ILE A 110 7.72 10.09 12.05
N ALA A 111 8.37 11.22 11.75
CA ALA A 111 7.70 12.40 11.19
C ALA A 111 7.02 12.06 9.85
N GLY A 112 7.71 11.34 8.97
CA GLY A 112 7.19 10.87 7.69
C GLY A 112 5.98 9.94 7.84
N PHE A 113 6.01 9.01 8.79
CA PHE A 113 4.88 8.10 9.06
C PHE A 113 3.63 8.84 9.54
N PHE A 114 3.76 9.73 10.53
CA PHE A 114 2.62 10.47 11.07
C PHE A 114 2.07 11.49 10.08
N SER A 115 2.95 12.26 9.43
CA SER A 115 2.55 13.23 8.41
C SER A 115 1.96 12.53 7.18
N GLY A 116 2.45 11.35 6.80
CA GLY A 116 1.89 10.53 5.73
C GLY A 116 0.43 10.14 5.95
N LYS A 117 -0.01 9.90 7.20
CA LYS A 117 -1.44 9.69 7.52
C LYS A 117 -2.28 10.91 7.16
N ILE A 118 -1.80 12.10 7.54
CA ILE A 118 -2.50 13.37 7.28
C ILE A 118 -2.60 13.59 5.77
N VAL A 119 -1.50 13.37 5.05
CA VAL A 119 -1.47 13.49 3.59
C VAL A 119 -2.39 12.49 2.92
N GLY A 120 -2.45 11.24 3.39
CA GLY A 120 -3.40 10.24 2.89
C GLY A 120 -4.86 10.68 3.04
N ARG A 121 -5.22 11.32 4.16
CA ARG A 121 -6.54 11.94 4.36
C ARG A 121 -6.79 13.09 3.40
N SER A 122 -5.82 14.01 3.27
CA SER A 122 -5.92 15.12 2.33
C SER A 122 -6.05 14.64 0.88
N HIS A 123 -5.32 13.60 0.50
CA HIS A 123 -5.40 13.04 -0.84
C HIS A 123 -6.78 12.44 -1.12
N ARG A 124 -7.37 11.72 -0.16
CA ARG A 124 -8.75 11.22 -0.26
C ARG A 124 -9.76 12.34 -0.47
N GLU A 125 -9.58 13.48 0.20
CA GLU A 125 -10.44 14.65 -0.01
C GLU A 125 -10.22 15.25 -1.41
N LEU A 126 -8.97 15.25 -1.90
CA LEU A 126 -8.63 15.72 -3.25
C LEU A 126 -9.17 14.82 -4.37
N GLU A 127 -9.36 13.52 -4.14
CA GLU A 127 -9.95 12.62 -5.12
C GLU A 127 -11.40 12.98 -5.50
N LYS A 128 -12.11 13.72 -4.65
CA LYS A 128 -13.48 14.21 -4.94
C LYS A 128 -13.49 15.29 -6.03
N PHE A 129 -12.35 15.89 -6.34
CA PHE A 129 -12.21 16.92 -7.36
C PHE A 129 -11.86 16.34 -8.74
N SER A 130 -11.98 17.18 -9.77
CA SER A 130 -11.61 16.82 -11.14
C SER A 130 -10.11 16.48 -11.26
N TRP A 131 -9.77 15.59 -12.19
CA TRP A 131 -8.39 15.21 -12.51
C TRP A 131 -7.41 16.39 -12.63
N PRO A 132 -7.70 17.46 -13.40
CA PRO A 132 -6.77 18.58 -13.52
C PRO A 132 -6.60 19.33 -12.20
N MET A 133 -7.67 19.49 -11.43
CA MET A 133 -7.60 20.16 -10.12
C MET A 133 -6.76 19.36 -9.13
N MET A 134 -6.92 18.04 -9.12
CA MET A 134 -6.11 17.14 -8.30
C MET A 134 -4.62 17.22 -8.69
N GLY A 135 -4.31 17.22 -9.99
CA GLY A 135 -2.93 17.35 -10.49
C GLY A 135 -2.25 18.65 -10.07
N ILE A 136 -3.01 19.75 -9.98
CA ILE A 136 -2.51 21.04 -9.50
C ILE A 136 -2.39 21.07 -7.97
N ALA A 137 -3.33 20.47 -7.23
CA ALA A 137 -3.33 20.50 -5.77
C ALA A 137 -2.29 19.56 -5.13
N LEU A 138 -2.06 18.39 -5.72
CA LEU A 138 -1.09 17.39 -5.25
C LEU A 138 0.33 17.94 -5.00
N PRO A 139 0.96 18.71 -5.91
CA PRO A 139 2.30 19.22 -5.67
C PRO A 139 2.34 20.22 -4.50
N PHE A 140 1.28 20.99 -4.24
CA PHE A 140 1.24 21.87 -3.07
C PHE A 140 1.15 21.08 -1.76
N VAL A 141 0.28 20.07 -1.70
CA VAL A 141 0.19 19.17 -0.54
C VAL A 141 1.51 18.44 -0.33
N GLY A 142 2.12 17.97 -1.42
CA GLY A 142 3.42 17.32 -1.41
C GLY A 142 4.54 18.25 -0.94
N ALA A 143 4.54 19.50 -1.39
CA ALA A 143 5.52 20.51 -0.97
C ALA A 143 5.37 20.82 0.52
N THR A 144 4.17 21.06 1.02
CA THR A 144 3.93 21.30 2.45
C THR A 144 4.36 20.10 3.28
N TRP A 145 3.99 18.89 2.88
CA TRP A 145 4.43 17.65 3.52
C TRP A 145 5.96 17.52 3.54
N GLY A 146 6.59 17.79 2.41
CA GLY A 146 8.04 17.77 2.22
C GLY A 146 8.76 18.79 3.10
N ILE A 147 8.24 20.00 3.24
CA ILE A 147 8.76 21.03 4.16
C ILE A 147 8.74 20.53 5.59
N PHE A 148 7.63 19.95 6.04
CA PHE A 148 7.52 19.43 7.40
C PHE A 148 8.48 18.24 7.63
N ALA A 149 8.49 17.25 6.75
CA ALA A 149 9.33 16.06 6.92
C ALA A 149 10.84 16.38 6.75
N GLY A 150 11.19 17.14 5.71
CA GLY A 150 12.55 17.58 5.42
C GLY A 150 13.09 18.58 6.44
N GLY A 151 12.26 19.54 6.87
CA GLY A 151 12.63 20.50 7.92
C GLY A 151 12.84 19.82 9.27
N THR A 152 11.98 18.86 9.64
CA THR A 152 12.15 18.09 10.89
C THR A 152 13.45 17.31 10.88
N SER A 153 13.70 16.52 9.82
CA SER A 153 14.94 15.74 9.71
C SER A 153 16.19 16.63 9.60
N GLY A 154 16.14 17.71 8.81
CA GLY A 154 17.26 18.66 8.68
C GLY A 154 17.60 19.41 9.97
N ALA A 155 16.60 19.69 10.82
CA ALA A 155 16.82 20.27 12.14
C ALA A 155 17.64 19.34 13.04
N PHE A 156 17.36 18.02 13.00
CA PHE A 156 18.12 17.02 13.75
C PHE A 156 19.52 16.78 13.18
N ALA A 157 19.71 16.91 11.87
CA ALA A 157 21.01 16.71 11.26
C ALA A 157 22.00 17.83 11.62
N MET A 158 21.60 19.11 11.57
CA MET A 158 22.58 20.21 11.70
C MET A 158 22.07 21.53 12.30
N LEU A 159 20.95 21.58 13.05
CA LEU A 159 20.31 22.79 13.63
C LEU A 159 19.96 23.89 12.59
N PHE A 160 20.94 24.38 11.82
CA PHE A 160 20.86 25.18 10.60
C PHE A 160 20.43 24.36 9.36
N GLY A 161 20.47 23.03 9.43
CA GLY A 161 20.05 22.14 8.34
C GLY A 161 18.55 22.19 8.02
N ALA A 162 17.74 22.83 8.87
CA ALA A 162 16.28 22.89 8.71
C ALA A 162 15.85 23.61 7.43
N ILE A 163 16.48 24.72 7.06
CA ILE A 163 16.13 25.49 5.85
C ILE A 163 16.45 24.70 4.57
N PRO A 164 17.70 24.26 4.32
CA PRO A 164 17.99 23.47 3.12
C PRO A 164 17.22 22.15 3.11
N GLY A 165 17.05 21.51 4.28
CA GLY A 165 16.22 20.31 4.42
C GLY A 165 14.76 20.56 4.05
N ALA A 166 14.18 21.68 4.43
CA ALA A 166 12.82 22.06 4.05
C ALA A 166 12.68 22.34 2.55
N VAL A 167 13.66 23.01 1.92
CA VAL A 167 13.65 23.30 0.48
C VAL A 167 13.76 22.00 -0.33
N ILE A 168 14.74 21.15 -0.03
CA ILE A 168 14.91 19.85 -0.70
C ILE A 168 13.68 18.98 -0.44
N GLY A 169 13.22 18.94 0.81
CA GLY A 169 12.01 18.25 1.20
C GLY A 169 10.81 18.69 0.41
N ALA A 170 10.60 19.99 0.21
CA ALA A 170 9.50 20.54 -0.58
C ALA A 170 9.52 20.03 -2.03
N LEU A 171 10.69 20.06 -2.69
CA LEU A 171 10.86 19.61 -4.07
C LEU A 171 10.59 18.11 -4.19
N VAL A 172 11.22 17.32 -3.31
CA VAL A 172 11.05 15.86 -3.28
C VAL A 172 9.60 15.49 -2.97
N GLY A 173 8.99 16.14 -1.98
CA GLY A 173 7.61 15.89 -1.57
C GLY A 173 6.61 16.25 -2.67
N ALA A 174 6.77 17.40 -3.33
CA ALA A 174 5.92 17.82 -4.45
C ALA A 174 5.96 16.80 -5.59
N PHE A 175 7.16 16.35 -5.97
CA PHE A 175 7.32 15.36 -7.02
C PHE A 175 6.77 13.99 -6.61
N ALA A 176 7.17 13.51 -5.42
CA ALA A 176 6.80 12.19 -4.92
C ALA A 176 5.28 12.05 -4.80
N LEU A 177 4.57 13.07 -4.30
CA LEU A 177 3.13 12.99 -4.13
C LEU A 177 2.37 12.96 -5.46
N VAL A 178 2.86 13.68 -6.47
CA VAL A 178 2.26 13.67 -7.80
C VAL A 178 2.41 12.30 -8.44
N VAL A 179 3.63 11.76 -8.46
CA VAL A 179 3.91 10.44 -9.07
C VAL A 179 3.17 9.33 -8.32
N PHE A 180 3.26 9.31 -6.99
CA PHE A 180 2.61 8.30 -6.17
C PHE A 180 1.09 8.43 -6.22
N GLY A 181 0.54 9.64 -6.11
CA GLY A 181 -0.91 9.87 -6.13
C GLY A 181 -1.54 9.48 -7.48
N MET A 182 -0.88 9.83 -8.59
CA MET A 182 -1.33 9.38 -9.92
C MET A 182 -1.22 7.87 -10.07
N GLY A 183 -0.09 7.27 -9.70
CA GLY A 183 0.12 5.82 -9.76
C GLY A 183 -0.89 5.06 -8.90
N PHE A 184 -1.08 5.49 -7.67
CA PHE A 184 -2.05 4.91 -6.74
C PHE A 184 -3.46 4.94 -7.33
N ARG A 185 -3.90 6.07 -7.89
CA ARG A 185 -5.20 6.19 -8.54
C ARG A 185 -5.35 5.25 -9.74
N THR A 186 -4.34 5.14 -10.60
CA THR A 186 -4.40 4.24 -11.77
C THR A 186 -4.52 2.77 -11.38
N ILE A 187 -3.75 2.32 -10.39
CA ILE A 187 -3.87 0.95 -9.84
C ILE A 187 -5.26 0.73 -9.26
N ALA A 188 -5.73 1.73 -8.51
CA ALA A 188 -7.03 1.69 -7.88
C ALA A 188 -8.19 1.61 -8.88
N GLU A 189 -8.03 2.21 -10.06
CA GLU A 189 -9.01 2.15 -11.15
C GLU A 189 -8.99 0.81 -11.90
N ILE A 190 -7.80 0.22 -12.09
CA ILE A 190 -7.65 -1.04 -12.83
C ILE A 190 -8.13 -2.25 -12.01
N GLN A 191 -7.85 -2.28 -10.70
CA GLN A 191 -8.00 -3.49 -9.90
C GLN A 191 -9.27 -3.55 -9.05
N GLY A 192 -9.99 -2.43 -8.86
CA GLY A 192 -11.25 -2.36 -8.12
C GLY A 192 -11.14 -2.55 -6.60
N ASP A 193 -10.17 -3.33 -6.11
CA ASP A 193 -9.84 -3.54 -4.70
C ASP A 193 -8.31 -3.51 -4.50
N ILE A 194 -7.81 -2.60 -3.65
CA ILE A 194 -6.38 -2.39 -3.49
C ILE A 194 -5.89 -3.21 -2.30
N ARG A 195 -5.15 -4.29 -2.59
CA ARG A 195 -4.48 -5.03 -1.52
C ARG A 195 -3.23 -4.27 -1.08
N THR A 196 -2.97 -4.30 0.23
CA THR A 196 -1.81 -3.66 0.87
C THR A 196 -0.48 -4.01 0.20
N GLY A 197 -0.36 -5.22 -0.35
CA GLY A 197 0.84 -5.70 -1.04
C GLY A 197 1.21 -4.96 -2.33
N GLN A 198 0.28 -4.26 -2.98
CA GLN A 198 0.49 -3.73 -4.34
C GLN A 198 1.08 -2.32 -4.38
N TYR A 199 0.79 -1.48 -3.38
CA TYR A 199 1.38 -0.14 -3.31
C TYR A 199 2.75 -0.11 -2.61
N LEU A 200 3.10 -1.18 -1.88
CA LEU A 200 4.42 -1.32 -1.24
C LEU A 200 5.58 -1.18 -2.26
N PRO A 201 5.61 -1.94 -3.37
CA PRO A 201 6.65 -1.79 -4.39
C PRO A 201 6.73 -0.38 -4.98
N MET A 202 5.59 0.29 -5.12
CA MET A 202 5.55 1.66 -5.66
C MET A 202 6.15 2.66 -4.67
N ALA A 203 5.79 2.56 -3.38
CA ALA A 203 6.33 3.43 -2.34
C ALA A 203 7.85 3.24 -2.18
N PHE A 204 8.30 1.98 -2.13
CA PHE A 204 9.72 1.64 -2.08
C PHE A 204 10.46 2.05 -3.34
N GLY A 205 9.93 1.74 -4.52
CA GLY A 205 10.54 2.11 -5.80
C GLY A 205 10.72 3.61 -5.93
N LEU A 206 9.70 4.40 -5.58
CA LEU A 206 9.80 5.85 -5.61
C LEU A 206 10.83 6.38 -4.61
N SER A 207 10.85 5.83 -3.40
CA SER A 207 11.82 6.21 -2.37
C SER A 207 13.25 5.84 -2.75
N LEU A 208 13.45 4.70 -3.42
CA LEU A 208 14.74 4.29 -3.99
C LEU A 208 15.19 5.19 -5.13
N VAL A 209 14.28 5.59 -6.02
CA VAL A 209 14.60 6.55 -7.09
C VAL A 209 15.03 7.89 -6.49
N ILE A 210 14.31 8.39 -5.49
CA ILE A 210 14.67 9.62 -4.77
C ILE A 210 16.05 9.47 -4.12
N ALA A 211 16.28 8.38 -3.40
CA ALA A 211 17.56 8.10 -2.74
C ALA A 211 18.71 7.99 -3.75
N ALA A 212 18.48 7.35 -4.90
CA ALA A 212 19.47 7.22 -5.96
C ALA A 212 19.80 8.58 -6.61
N LEU A 213 18.81 9.44 -6.81
CA LEU A 213 19.02 10.80 -7.31
C LEU A 213 19.87 11.62 -6.34
N VAL A 214 19.60 11.52 -5.04
CA VAL A 214 20.38 12.20 -3.99
C VAL A 214 21.81 11.64 -3.90
N LEU A 215 21.98 10.34 -4.11
CA LEU A 215 23.31 9.71 -4.11
C LEU A 215 24.13 10.11 -5.35
N GLY A 216 23.47 10.28 -6.50
CA GLY A 216 24.11 10.62 -7.78
C GLY A 216 24.38 12.11 -8.02
N SER A 217 23.74 13.00 -7.28
CA SER A 217 24.03 14.45 -7.26
C SER A 217 25.21 14.75 -6.38
#